data_AF-A0A5N0DSF5-F1
#
_entry.id   AF-A0A5N0DSF5-F1
#
_cell.length_a   1.000
_cell.length_b   1.000
_cell.length_c   1.000
_cell.angle_alpha   90.00
_cell.angle_beta   90.00
_cell.angle_gamma   90.00
#
_symmetry.space_group_name_H-M   'P 1'
#
loop_
_entity.id
_entity.type
_entity.pdbx_description
1 polymer ?
#
loop_
_entity_poly.entity_id
_entity_poly.type
_entity_poly.pdbx_seq_one_letter_code
_entity_poly.pdbx_strand_id
1 'polypeptide(L)'
;MVTSATLPGSATQALKSIVQQGFLVQPCTPHCQVVQRDGDHAVIGVSPGNSYFSAQRIRDLARWGLAHFDRVDIVYTDVYVAEMFSAMGYSEIEARRKADKNLRGVRAKIVAAVDDADPAGQRLFARAMSDFRSNDAYRALHADLLRRSAEDEEFRAVCAELVARFLSSKAQDGVAPTPRQHEVCLDYIRAEVPLFLDTPAILGVPSSLNCYHQLLPMAELLYARGSGLRASRNQGHAIVTPIEGGVA
;
A
#
# COMPACT_ATOMS: atom_id res chain seq x y z
N MET A 1 27.76 -0.16 28.81
CA MET A 1 26.99 -1.40 28.60
C MET A 1 25.51 -1.05 28.75
N VAL A 2 24.85 -0.76 27.65
CA VAL A 2 23.40 -0.56 27.62
C VAL A 2 22.83 -1.79 26.93
N THR A 3 22.13 -2.61 27.71
CA THR A 3 21.45 -3.83 27.30
C THR A 3 20.40 -3.52 26.25
N SER A 4 20.62 -4.02 25.04
CA SER A 4 19.65 -4.07 23.95
C SER A 4 18.45 -4.92 24.38
N ALA A 5 17.31 -4.28 24.64
CA ALA A 5 16.04 -4.96 24.75
C ALA A 5 15.60 -5.35 23.33
N THR A 6 15.96 -6.56 22.93
CA THR A 6 15.47 -7.17 21.70
C THR A 6 13.98 -7.48 21.91
N LEU A 7 13.10 -6.86 21.11
CA LEU A 7 11.71 -7.28 21.05
C LEU A 7 11.66 -8.76 20.61
N PRO A 8 11.01 -9.66 21.36
CA PRO A 8 10.97 -11.07 21.02
C PRO A 8 10.00 -11.31 19.85
N GLY A 9 10.53 -11.85 18.75
CA GLY A 9 9.73 -12.51 17.72
C GLY A 9 9.35 -11.67 16.50
N SER A 10 10.31 -11.43 15.58
CA SER A 10 9.98 -11.22 14.17
C SER A 10 9.43 -12.54 13.62
N ALA A 11 8.11 -12.71 13.73
CA ALA A 11 7.39 -13.92 13.31
C ALA A 11 6.87 -13.82 11.87
N THR A 12 7.46 -12.98 11.02
CA THR A 12 7.24 -13.04 9.58
C THR A 12 8.27 -14.02 9.02
N GLN A 13 8.07 -15.32 9.27
CA GLN A 13 8.82 -16.33 8.52
C GLN A 13 8.44 -16.12 7.05
N ALA A 14 9.38 -15.60 6.26
CA ALA A 14 9.13 -15.25 4.87
C ALA A 14 8.58 -16.48 4.14
N LEU A 15 7.29 -16.43 3.79
CA LEU A 15 6.69 -17.48 2.98
C LEU A 15 7.40 -17.52 1.63
N LYS A 16 7.48 -18.72 1.05
CA LYS A 16 8.05 -18.88 -0.28
C LYS A 16 7.22 -18.10 -1.29
N SER A 17 7.89 -17.32 -2.14
CA SER A 17 7.26 -16.64 -3.26
C SER A 17 6.72 -17.66 -4.26
N ILE A 18 5.56 -17.37 -4.84
CA ILE A 18 4.90 -18.18 -5.86
C ILE A 18 5.04 -17.45 -7.19
N VAL A 19 5.43 -18.18 -8.23
CA VAL A 19 5.50 -17.62 -9.60
C VAL A 19 4.11 -17.62 -10.22
N GLN A 20 3.65 -16.45 -10.69
CA GLN A 20 2.34 -16.22 -11.28
C GLN A 20 2.46 -15.21 -12.44
N GLN A 21 2.28 -15.68 -13.68
CA GLN A 21 2.36 -14.90 -14.93
C GLN A 21 3.42 -13.77 -14.93
N GLY A 22 4.69 -14.14 -14.75
CA GLY A 22 5.80 -13.18 -14.80
C GLY A 22 6.05 -12.42 -13.49
N PHE A 23 5.26 -12.67 -12.44
CA PHE A 23 5.45 -12.10 -11.10
C PHE A 23 5.81 -13.16 -10.07
N LEU A 24 6.61 -12.75 -9.09
CA LEU A 24 6.80 -13.41 -7.81
C LEU A 24 5.82 -12.78 -6.82
N VAL A 25 4.95 -13.61 -6.26
CA VAL A 25 3.94 -13.21 -5.27
C VAL A 25 4.29 -13.84 -3.93
N GLN A 26 4.54 -13.00 -2.93
CA GLN A 26 4.93 -13.41 -1.59
C GLN A 26 3.90 -12.90 -0.57
N PRO A 27 2.94 -13.74 -0.15
CA PRO A 27 2.02 -13.42 0.94
C PRO A 27 2.76 -13.17 2.25
N CYS A 28 2.32 -12.18 3.03
CA CYS A 28 3.01 -11.83 4.28
C CYS A 28 2.83 -12.87 5.39
N THR A 29 1.72 -13.61 5.39
CA THR A 29 1.42 -14.64 6.40
C THR A 29 0.73 -15.84 5.75
N PRO A 30 0.69 -17.02 6.42
CA PRO A 30 -0.06 -18.18 5.92
C PRO A 30 -1.53 -17.86 5.65
N HIS A 31 -2.10 -16.94 6.44
CA HIS A 31 -3.46 -16.47 6.23
C HIS A 31 -3.62 -15.63 4.96
N CYS A 32 -2.66 -14.75 4.67
CA CYS A 32 -2.64 -14.01 3.40
C CYS A 32 -2.56 -14.95 2.19
N GLN A 33 -1.91 -16.11 2.32
CA GLN A 33 -1.85 -17.12 1.26
C GLN A 33 -3.22 -17.77 1.01
N VAL A 34 -4.05 -17.93 2.05
CA VAL A 34 -5.44 -18.39 1.90
C VAL A 34 -6.23 -17.35 1.09
N VAL A 35 -6.19 -16.08 1.50
CA VAL A 35 -6.85 -14.98 0.77
C VAL A 35 -6.38 -14.88 -0.68
N GLN A 36 -5.08 -15.05 -0.95
CA GLN A 36 -4.55 -15.09 -2.31
C GLN A 36 -5.16 -16.25 -3.12
N ARG A 37 -5.28 -17.43 -2.53
CA ARG A 37 -5.80 -18.62 -3.22
C ARG A 37 -7.30 -18.52 -3.49
N ASP A 38 -8.05 -17.89 -2.60
CA ASP A 38 -9.49 -17.71 -2.76
C ASP A 38 -9.82 -16.83 -3.97
N GLY A 39 -8.97 -15.83 -4.26
CA GLY A 39 -9.01 -15.12 -5.55
C GLY A 39 -10.21 -14.19 -5.73
N ASP A 40 -10.89 -13.78 -4.65
CA ASP A 40 -12.07 -12.93 -4.78
C ASP A 40 -11.73 -11.53 -5.31
N HIS A 41 -10.70 -10.91 -4.74
CA HIS A 41 -10.36 -9.53 -5.05
C HIS A 41 -8.88 -9.19 -4.82
N ALA A 42 -8.33 -8.31 -5.67
CA ALA A 42 -7.04 -7.68 -5.44
C ALA A 42 -7.10 -6.15 -5.49
N VAL A 43 -6.43 -5.49 -4.54
CA VAL A 43 -6.04 -4.09 -4.66
C VAL A 43 -4.60 -4.02 -5.14
N ILE A 44 -4.34 -3.33 -6.24
CA ILE A 44 -2.98 -3.06 -6.72
C ILE A 44 -2.66 -1.59 -6.44
N GLY A 45 -1.84 -1.34 -5.43
CA GLY A 45 -1.44 0.01 -5.04
C GLY A 45 -0.40 0.61 -6.00
N VAL A 46 -0.62 1.85 -6.45
CA VAL A 46 0.27 2.56 -7.37
C VAL A 46 0.62 3.93 -6.81
N SER A 47 1.90 4.15 -6.51
CA SER A 47 2.37 5.44 -5.99
C SER A 47 2.73 6.40 -7.12
N PRO A 48 2.29 7.67 -7.06
CA PRO A 48 2.60 8.66 -8.09
C PRO A 48 4.09 9.02 -8.09
N GLY A 49 4.66 9.20 -9.29
CA GLY A 49 6.07 9.60 -9.44
C GLY A 49 7.09 8.50 -9.14
N ASN A 50 6.65 7.27 -8.84
CA ASN A 50 7.54 6.12 -8.67
C ASN A 50 7.83 5.47 -10.03
N SER A 51 9.12 5.43 -10.42
CA SER A 51 9.58 4.88 -11.70
C SER A 51 9.32 3.39 -11.86
N TYR A 52 9.11 2.64 -10.77
CA TYR A 52 8.68 1.24 -10.80
C TYR A 52 7.40 1.05 -11.63
N PHE A 53 6.46 1.99 -11.53
CA PHE A 53 5.18 1.96 -12.24
C PHE A 53 5.29 2.59 -13.64
N SER A 54 6.05 1.91 -14.50
CA SER A 54 6.03 2.16 -15.94
C SER A 54 4.67 1.81 -16.53
N ALA A 55 4.34 2.34 -17.72
CA ALA A 55 3.08 2.01 -18.39
C ALA A 55 2.98 0.49 -18.66
N GLN A 56 4.08 -0.14 -19.09
CA GLN A 56 4.14 -1.58 -19.30
C GLN A 56 3.91 -2.35 -18.00
N ARG A 57 4.57 -1.96 -16.90
CA ARG A 57 4.40 -2.63 -15.60
C ARG A 57 2.95 -2.61 -15.12
N ILE A 58 2.23 -1.50 -15.31
CA ILE A 58 0.82 -1.39 -14.92
C ILE A 58 -0.06 -2.30 -15.80
N ARG A 59 0.21 -2.40 -17.12
CA ARG A 59 -0.48 -3.35 -18.00
C ARG A 59 -0.24 -4.80 -17.59
N ASP A 60 1.00 -5.15 -17.26
CA ASP A 60 1.35 -6.51 -16.83
C ASP A 60 0.65 -6.86 -15.50
N LEU A 61 0.64 -5.92 -14.55
CA LEU A 61 -0.08 -6.07 -13.27
C LEU A 61 -1.59 -6.19 -13.46
N ALA A 62 -2.19 -5.43 -14.39
CA ALA A 62 -3.61 -5.54 -14.72
C ALA A 62 -3.96 -6.93 -15.27
N ARG A 63 -3.15 -7.44 -16.20
CA ARG A 63 -3.33 -8.78 -16.79
C ARG A 63 -3.13 -9.89 -15.75
N TRP A 64 -2.09 -9.79 -14.93
CA TRP A 64 -1.86 -10.71 -13.81
C TRP A 64 -3.06 -10.71 -12.84
N GLY A 65 -3.56 -9.52 -12.46
CA GLY A 65 -4.73 -9.40 -11.59
C GLY A 65 -5.95 -10.10 -12.16
N LEU A 66 -6.30 -9.84 -13.42
CA LEU A 66 -7.48 -10.43 -14.06
C LEU A 66 -7.39 -11.95 -14.26
N ALA A 67 -6.18 -12.49 -14.35
CA ALA A 67 -5.95 -13.92 -14.47
C ALA A 67 -6.05 -14.68 -13.12
N HIS A 68 -6.01 -13.95 -11.99
CA HIS A 68 -5.94 -14.55 -10.66
C HIS A 68 -7.06 -14.12 -9.71
N PHE A 69 -7.78 -13.04 -10.01
CA PHE A 69 -8.82 -12.51 -9.13
C PHE A 69 -10.11 -12.23 -9.89
N ASP A 70 -11.25 -12.52 -9.26
CA ASP A 70 -12.57 -12.26 -9.84
C ASP A 70 -12.79 -10.77 -10.09
N ARG A 71 -12.27 -9.91 -9.20
CA ARG A 71 -12.27 -8.46 -9.34
C ARG A 71 -10.94 -7.83 -8.94
N VAL A 72 -10.56 -6.74 -9.60
CA VAL A 72 -9.31 -6.01 -9.35
C VAL A 72 -9.58 -4.51 -9.32
N ASP A 73 -9.03 -3.84 -8.32
CA ASP A 73 -9.05 -2.39 -8.17
C ASP A 73 -7.60 -1.88 -8.17
N ILE A 74 -7.20 -1.15 -9.22
CA ILE A 74 -5.92 -0.43 -9.27
C ILE A 74 -6.12 0.92 -8.60
N VAL A 75 -5.49 1.10 -7.45
CA VAL A 75 -5.66 2.29 -6.61
C VAL A 75 -4.40 3.14 -6.66
N TYR A 76 -4.52 4.40 -7.08
CA TYR A 76 -3.41 5.36 -7.00
C TYR A 76 -3.62 6.37 -5.87
N THR A 77 -2.54 6.65 -5.14
CA THR A 77 -2.59 7.58 -4.02
C THR A 77 -2.50 9.02 -4.52
N ASP A 78 -3.59 9.76 -4.40
CA ASP A 78 -3.73 11.16 -4.84
C ASP A 78 -3.85 12.16 -3.70
N VAL A 79 -3.80 11.66 -2.46
CA VAL A 79 -3.81 12.45 -1.23
C VAL A 79 -2.39 12.63 -0.70
N TYR A 80 -2.12 13.77 -0.06
CA TYR A 80 -0.84 14.10 0.60
C TYR A 80 0.41 14.17 -0.32
N VAL A 81 0.23 14.11 -1.65
CA VAL A 81 1.35 14.03 -2.61
C VAL A 81 2.15 15.33 -2.68
N ALA A 82 1.46 16.48 -2.68
CA ALA A 82 2.12 17.78 -2.69
C ALA A 82 2.84 18.01 -1.36
N GLU A 83 2.19 17.66 -0.25
CA GLU A 83 2.73 17.76 1.11
C GLU A 83 3.99 16.90 1.25
N MET A 84 4.01 15.70 0.68
CA MET A 84 5.19 14.84 0.65
C MET A 84 6.34 15.50 -0.13
N PHE A 85 6.07 16.15 -1.28
CA PHE A 85 7.11 16.92 -1.98
C PHE A 85 7.60 18.12 -1.17
N SER A 86 6.69 18.88 -0.55
CA SER A 86 7.10 19.98 0.34
C SER A 86 7.95 19.49 1.50
N ALA A 87 7.59 18.36 2.11
CA ALA A 87 8.38 17.73 3.17
C ALA A 87 9.76 17.29 2.67
N MET A 88 9.90 16.92 1.40
CA MET A 88 11.17 16.60 0.76
C MET A 88 11.98 17.85 0.33
N GLY A 89 11.54 19.06 0.67
CA GLY A 89 12.30 20.30 0.47
C GLY A 89 11.93 21.11 -0.77
N TYR A 90 10.89 20.72 -1.52
CA TYR A 90 10.37 21.55 -2.61
C TYR A 90 9.60 22.76 -2.07
N SER A 91 9.67 23.91 -2.75
CA SER A 91 8.77 25.03 -2.45
C SER A 91 7.32 24.61 -2.68
N GLU A 92 6.36 25.28 -2.03
CA GLU A 92 4.94 24.92 -2.13
C GLU A 92 4.43 24.92 -3.58
N ILE A 93 4.83 25.92 -4.37
CA ILE A 93 4.46 26.04 -5.78
C ILE A 93 5.05 24.88 -6.60
N GLU A 94 6.32 24.54 -6.39
CA GLU A 94 6.97 23.43 -7.10
C GLU A 94 6.39 22.07 -6.69
N ALA A 95 6.11 21.90 -5.41
CA ALA A 95 5.51 20.69 -4.84
C ALA A 95 4.13 20.42 -5.45
N ARG A 96 3.25 21.44 -5.51
CA ARG A 96 1.94 21.37 -6.18
C ARG A 96 2.09 21.03 -7.67
N ARG A 97 2.93 21.77 -8.40
CA ARG A 97 3.16 21.53 -9.83
C ARG A 97 3.67 20.12 -10.12
N LYS A 98 4.57 19.60 -9.26
CA LYS A 98 5.14 18.25 -9.39
C LYS A 98 4.11 17.18 -9.04
N ALA A 99 3.31 17.39 -7.99
CA ALA A 99 2.19 16.52 -7.65
C ALA A 99 1.19 16.42 -8.81
N ASP A 100 0.71 17.55 -9.34
CA ASP A 100 -0.25 17.59 -10.46
C ASP A 100 0.28 16.88 -11.71
N LYS A 101 1.57 17.07 -12.03
CA LYS A 101 2.20 16.37 -13.16
C LYS A 101 2.23 14.86 -12.92
N ASN A 102 2.65 14.43 -11.74
CA ASN A 102 2.77 13.01 -11.42
C ASN A 102 1.42 12.31 -11.32
N LEU A 103 0.40 12.99 -10.77
CA LEU A 103 -0.96 12.50 -10.67
C LEU A 103 -1.61 12.34 -12.03
N ARG A 104 -1.49 13.34 -12.91
CA ARG A 104 -1.97 13.21 -14.30
C ARG A 104 -1.28 12.07 -15.02
N GLY A 105 0.04 11.95 -14.87
CA GLY A 105 0.83 10.89 -15.50
C GLY A 105 0.45 9.49 -15.04
N VAL A 106 0.32 9.27 -13.73
CA VAL A 106 -0.04 7.95 -13.19
C VAL A 106 -1.48 7.58 -13.53
N ARG A 107 -2.42 8.52 -13.39
CA ARG A 107 -3.83 8.30 -13.73
C ARG A 107 -3.99 7.91 -15.21
N ALA A 108 -3.34 8.63 -16.12
CA ALA A 108 -3.40 8.33 -17.55
C ALA A 108 -2.87 6.93 -17.87
N LYS A 109 -1.76 6.50 -17.25
CA LYS A 109 -1.22 5.14 -17.43
C LYS A 109 -2.17 4.07 -16.91
N ILE A 110 -2.80 4.29 -15.75
CA ILE A 110 -3.73 3.34 -15.14
C ILE A 110 -4.98 3.21 -16.01
N VAL A 111 -5.62 4.33 -16.36
CA VAL A 111 -6.82 4.32 -17.22
C VAL A 111 -6.53 3.60 -18.53
N ALA A 112 -5.42 3.93 -19.20
CA ALA A 112 -5.04 3.27 -20.45
C ALA A 112 -4.72 1.76 -20.30
N ALA A 113 -4.31 1.30 -19.13
CA ALA A 113 -4.09 -0.12 -18.85
C ALA A 113 -5.40 -0.84 -18.52
N VAL A 114 -6.32 -0.17 -17.81
CA VAL A 114 -7.66 -0.70 -17.50
C VAL A 114 -8.49 -0.83 -18.78
N ASP A 115 -8.56 0.23 -19.59
CA ASP A 115 -9.32 0.24 -20.84
C ASP A 115 -8.82 -0.80 -21.85
N ASP A 116 -7.51 -1.10 -21.85
CA ASP A 116 -6.90 -2.13 -22.71
C ASP A 116 -7.17 -3.56 -22.21
N ALA A 117 -7.12 -3.77 -20.89
CA ALA A 117 -7.24 -5.09 -20.29
C ALA A 117 -8.70 -5.53 -20.06
N ASP A 118 -9.61 -4.58 -19.80
CA ASP A 118 -11.03 -4.83 -19.59
C ASP A 118 -11.89 -3.70 -20.21
N PRO A 119 -12.01 -3.65 -21.55
CA PRO A 119 -12.79 -2.61 -22.24
C PRO A 119 -14.27 -2.57 -21.84
N ALA A 120 -14.80 -3.68 -21.31
CA ALA A 120 -16.18 -3.78 -20.86
C ALA A 120 -16.38 -3.27 -19.42
N GLY A 121 -15.30 -3.03 -18.67
CA GLY A 121 -15.33 -2.48 -17.30
C GLY A 121 -16.07 -3.37 -16.30
N GLN A 122 -15.90 -4.69 -16.38
CA GLN A 122 -16.66 -5.64 -15.58
C GLN A 122 -15.92 -6.08 -14.31
N ARG A 123 -14.59 -6.20 -14.39
CA ARG A 123 -13.76 -6.85 -13.37
C ARG A 123 -12.58 -5.98 -12.96
N LEU A 124 -12.12 -5.06 -13.79
CA LEU A 124 -10.96 -4.20 -13.49
C LEU A 124 -11.37 -2.72 -13.40
N PHE A 125 -10.97 -2.07 -12.31
CA PHE A 125 -11.34 -0.68 -12.03
C PHE A 125 -10.12 0.17 -11.67
N ALA A 126 -10.14 1.43 -12.09
CA ALA A 126 -9.19 2.46 -11.68
C ALA A 126 -9.83 3.34 -10.60
N ARG A 127 -9.17 3.52 -9.45
CA ARG A 127 -9.66 4.37 -8.35
C ARG A 127 -8.58 5.29 -7.81
N ALA A 128 -8.98 6.50 -7.44
CA ALA A 128 -8.16 7.39 -6.64
C ALA A 128 -8.33 7.03 -5.15
N MET A 129 -7.28 7.20 -4.34
CA MET A 129 -7.40 7.03 -2.89
C MET A 129 -8.44 7.98 -2.28
N SER A 130 -8.53 9.21 -2.82
CA SER A 130 -9.51 10.20 -2.39
C SER A 130 -10.97 9.77 -2.60
N ASP A 131 -11.25 8.86 -3.54
CA ASP A 131 -12.60 8.33 -3.80
C ASP A 131 -13.15 7.57 -2.59
N PHE A 132 -12.28 7.00 -1.74
CA PHE A 132 -12.70 6.28 -0.53
C PHE A 132 -13.08 7.19 0.64
N ARG A 133 -12.74 8.49 0.59
CA ARG A 133 -12.98 9.40 1.73
C ARG A 133 -14.45 9.63 2.04
N SER A 134 -15.34 9.38 1.08
CA SER A 134 -16.79 9.44 1.25
C SER A 134 -17.42 8.09 1.64
N ASN A 135 -16.66 7.00 1.62
CA ASN A 135 -17.14 5.67 1.99
C ASN A 135 -17.20 5.53 3.53
N ASP A 136 -18.34 5.07 4.05
CA ASP A 136 -18.57 5.02 5.50
C ASP A 136 -17.66 4.01 6.21
N ALA A 137 -17.38 2.84 5.61
CA ALA A 137 -16.46 1.87 6.18
C ALA A 137 -15.04 2.42 6.23
N TYR A 138 -14.58 3.07 5.16
CA TYR A 138 -13.29 3.76 5.14
C TYR A 138 -13.21 4.84 6.23
N ARG A 139 -14.24 5.68 6.35
CA ARG A 139 -14.31 6.75 7.36
C ARG A 139 -14.27 6.19 8.78
N ALA A 140 -14.98 5.10 9.05
CA ALA A 140 -14.99 4.45 10.35
C ALA A 140 -13.61 3.88 10.72
N LEU A 141 -12.97 3.15 9.79
CA LEU A 141 -11.62 2.61 9.98
C LEU A 141 -10.57 3.71 10.18
N HIS A 142 -10.64 4.77 9.37
CA HIS A 142 -9.75 5.91 9.47
C HIS A 142 -9.94 6.66 10.80
N ALA A 143 -11.19 6.86 11.25
CA ALA A 143 -11.49 7.49 12.54
C ALA A 143 -10.97 6.64 13.72
N ASP A 144 -11.14 5.31 13.68
CA ASP A 144 -10.61 4.41 14.71
C ASP A 144 -9.07 4.48 14.78
N LEU A 145 -8.41 4.50 13.61
CA LEU A 145 -6.95 4.66 13.51
C LEU A 145 -6.47 5.98 14.14
N LEU A 146 -7.15 7.09 13.87
CA LEU A 146 -6.82 8.39 14.45
C LEU A 146 -7.06 8.41 15.95
N ARG A 147 -8.17 7.85 16.42
CA ARG A 147 -8.49 7.74 17.84
C ARG A 147 -7.43 6.95 18.59
N ARG A 148 -7.03 5.77 18.07
CA ARG A 148 -5.93 4.96 18.65
C ARG A 148 -4.62 5.73 18.65
N SER A 149 -4.30 6.46 17.59
CA SER A 149 -3.08 7.29 17.55
C SER A 149 -3.06 8.37 18.64
N ALA A 150 -4.23 8.88 19.03
CA ALA A 150 -4.36 9.87 20.10
C ALA A 150 -4.29 9.23 21.49
N GLU A 151 -4.97 8.10 21.69
CA GLU A 151 -5.20 7.50 23.01
C GLU A 151 -4.15 6.45 23.42
N ASP A 152 -3.48 5.80 22.46
CA ASP A 152 -2.56 4.68 22.69
C ASP A 152 -1.12 5.11 22.38
N GLU A 153 -0.34 5.35 23.43
CA GLU A 153 1.05 5.79 23.32
C GLU A 153 1.97 4.71 22.74
N GLU A 154 1.73 3.44 23.05
CA GLU A 154 2.50 2.32 22.53
C GLU A 154 2.27 2.18 21.02
N PHE A 155 1.00 2.23 20.60
CA PHE A 155 0.65 2.24 19.18
C PHE A 155 1.29 3.42 18.43
N ARG A 156 1.28 4.61 19.04
CA ARG A 156 1.91 5.80 18.46
C ARG A 156 3.42 5.64 18.30
N ALA A 157 4.10 5.08 19.30
CA ALA A 157 5.54 4.82 19.27
C ALA A 157 5.91 3.83 18.15
N VAL A 158 5.14 2.73 18.02
CA VAL A 158 5.34 1.74 16.96
C VAL A 158 5.13 2.36 15.58
N CYS A 159 4.05 3.13 15.38
CA CYS A 159 3.83 3.85 14.13
C CYS A 159 5.00 4.79 13.80
N ALA A 160 5.50 5.52 14.80
CA ALA A 160 6.58 6.46 14.62
C ALA A 160 7.90 5.78 14.22
N GLU A 161 8.22 4.63 14.83
CA GLU A 161 9.40 3.84 14.50
C GLU A 161 9.34 3.31 13.06
N LEU A 162 8.18 2.78 12.65
CA LEU A 162 7.98 2.25 11.30
C LEU A 162 8.10 3.35 10.23
N VAL A 163 7.55 4.54 10.49
CA VAL A 163 7.71 5.70 9.62
C VAL A 163 9.16 6.16 9.56
N ALA A 164 9.86 6.22 10.70
CA ALA A 164 11.27 6.60 10.74
C ALA A 164 12.13 5.64 9.90
N ARG A 165 11.94 4.33 10.05
CA ARG A 165 12.63 3.30 9.25
C ARG A 165 12.34 3.45 7.75
N PHE A 166 11.08 3.71 7.39
CA PHE A 166 10.70 3.95 6.00
C PHE A 166 11.38 5.18 5.42
N LEU A 167 11.34 6.32 6.11
CA LEU A 167 11.96 7.57 5.65
C LEU A 167 13.49 7.45 5.57
N SER A 168 14.13 6.78 6.54
CA SER A 168 15.57 6.52 6.51
C SER A 168 15.99 5.67 5.30
N SER A 169 15.14 4.74 4.83
CA SER A 169 15.41 3.97 3.61
C SER A 169 15.35 4.79 2.31
N LYS A 170 14.74 5.99 2.36
CA LYS A 170 14.57 6.89 1.22
C LYS A 170 15.53 8.09 1.26
N ALA A 171 16.13 8.38 2.41
CA ALA A 171 17.08 9.47 2.58
C ALA A 171 18.39 9.16 1.83
N GLN A 172 18.82 10.08 0.95
CA GLN A 172 20.01 9.84 0.12
C GLN A 172 21.35 10.04 0.86
N ASP A 173 21.37 10.62 2.07
CA ASP A 173 22.62 11.03 2.73
C ASP A 173 22.69 10.72 4.24
N GLY A 174 21.92 9.74 4.73
CA GLY A 174 21.94 9.35 6.15
C GLY A 174 21.44 10.43 7.14
N VAL A 175 20.87 11.52 6.63
CA VAL A 175 20.26 12.59 7.43
C VAL A 175 18.96 12.09 8.05
N ALA A 176 18.80 12.28 9.35
CA ALA A 176 17.58 11.91 10.06
C ALA A 176 16.37 12.70 9.52
N PRO A 177 15.18 12.06 9.35
CA PRO A 177 13.99 12.76 8.89
C PRO A 177 13.58 13.89 9.85
N THR A 178 13.15 15.02 9.30
CA THR A 178 12.62 16.13 10.11
C THR A 178 11.26 15.77 10.72
N PRO A 179 10.83 16.42 11.83
CA PRO A 179 9.50 16.21 12.39
C PRO A 179 8.37 16.41 11.37
N ARG A 180 8.52 17.41 10.49
CA ARG A 180 7.56 17.67 9.41
C ARG A 180 7.49 16.54 8.39
N GLN A 181 8.63 15.96 8.01
CA GLN A 181 8.68 14.80 7.11
C GLN A 181 7.99 13.58 7.74
N HIS A 182 8.18 13.40 9.03
CA HIS A 182 7.56 12.33 9.79
C HIS A 182 6.04 12.46 9.82
N GLU A 183 5.52 13.64 10.20
CA GLU A 183 4.09 13.93 10.24
C GLU A 183 3.40 13.70 8.89
N VAL A 184 3.94 14.26 7.82
CA VAL A 184 3.34 14.14 6.49
C VAL A 184 3.37 12.69 5.99
N CYS A 185 4.47 11.96 6.24
CA CYS A 185 4.56 10.56 5.88
C CYS A 185 3.54 9.71 6.66
N LEU A 186 3.32 10.05 7.94
CA LEU A 186 2.34 9.37 8.76
C LEU A 186 0.92 9.64 8.28
N ASP A 187 0.58 10.88 7.91
CA ASP A 187 -0.72 11.22 7.32
C ASP A 187 -0.96 10.51 5.99
N TYR A 188 0.07 10.44 5.13
CA TYR A 188 0.04 9.67 3.90
C TYR A 188 -0.27 8.18 4.17
N ILE A 189 0.46 7.55 5.10
CA ILE A 189 0.27 6.14 5.46
C ILE A 189 -1.12 5.92 6.07
N ARG A 190 -1.56 6.80 6.98
CA ARG A 190 -2.90 6.71 7.59
C ARG A 190 -4.02 6.74 6.57
N ALA A 191 -3.84 7.48 5.47
CA ALA A 191 -4.80 7.50 4.37
C ALA A 191 -4.90 6.12 3.67
N GLU A 192 -3.80 5.37 3.57
CA GLU A 192 -3.76 4.08 2.90
C GLU A 192 -4.18 2.92 3.81
N VAL A 193 -3.88 2.99 5.11
CA VAL A 193 -4.10 1.92 6.10
C VAL A 193 -5.51 1.30 6.08
N PRO A 194 -6.62 2.03 5.88
CA PRO A 194 -7.95 1.41 5.77
C PRO A 194 -8.04 0.30 4.70
N LEU A 195 -7.37 0.45 3.55
CA LEU A 195 -7.31 -0.57 2.50
C LEU A 195 -6.40 -1.75 2.87
N PHE A 196 -5.52 -1.59 3.86
CA PHE A 196 -4.73 -2.68 4.43
C PHE A 196 -5.42 -3.33 5.64
N LEU A 197 -6.49 -2.72 6.17
CA LEU A 197 -7.26 -3.23 7.30
C LEU A 197 -8.46 -4.04 6.84
N ASP A 198 -9.32 -3.45 6.00
CA ASP A 198 -10.59 -4.08 5.64
C ASP A 198 -11.12 -3.55 4.31
N THR A 199 -10.36 -3.80 3.23
CA THR A 199 -10.88 -3.62 1.87
C THR A 199 -12.20 -4.38 1.63
N PRO A 200 -12.41 -5.61 2.16
CA PRO A 200 -13.70 -6.30 2.08
C PRO A 200 -14.88 -5.43 2.50
N ALA A 201 -14.79 -4.76 3.65
CA ALA A 201 -15.84 -3.83 4.11
C ALA A 201 -15.97 -2.58 3.24
N ILE A 202 -14.85 -2.03 2.73
CA ILE A 202 -14.85 -0.80 1.92
C ILE A 202 -15.46 -1.04 0.53
N LEU A 203 -15.10 -2.14 -0.12
CA LEU A 203 -15.46 -2.44 -1.51
C LEU A 203 -16.61 -3.44 -1.67
N GLY A 204 -17.09 -4.03 -0.57
CA GLY A 204 -18.17 -5.02 -0.58
C GLY A 204 -17.77 -6.34 -1.23
N VAL A 205 -16.53 -6.79 -1.01
CA VAL A 205 -15.98 -8.03 -1.58
C VAL A 205 -15.79 -9.11 -0.49
N PRO A 206 -15.85 -10.42 -0.81
CA PRO A 206 -15.76 -11.47 0.22
C PRO A 206 -14.41 -11.47 0.95
N SER A 207 -13.31 -11.40 0.21
CA SER A 207 -11.95 -11.25 0.71
C SER A 207 -11.14 -10.34 -0.22
N SER A 208 -10.00 -9.83 0.22
CA SER A 208 -9.14 -8.99 -0.63
C SER A 208 -7.67 -9.10 -0.29
N LEU A 209 -6.84 -9.25 -1.33
CA LEU A 209 -5.38 -9.18 -1.23
C LEU A 209 -4.89 -7.79 -1.63
N ASN A 210 -4.25 -7.07 -0.71
CA ASN A 210 -3.58 -5.82 -1.03
C ASN A 210 -2.15 -6.10 -1.53
N CYS A 211 -1.84 -5.66 -2.74
CA CYS A 211 -0.64 -6.03 -3.49
C CYS A 211 0.24 -4.81 -3.73
N TYR A 212 1.52 -4.91 -3.34
CA TYR A 212 2.52 -3.87 -3.60
C TYR A 212 3.90 -4.48 -3.81
N HIS A 213 4.84 -3.74 -4.41
CA HIS A 213 6.18 -4.25 -4.72
C HIS A 213 7.17 -4.19 -3.55
N GLN A 214 6.74 -3.61 -2.43
CA GLN A 214 7.50 -3.53 -1.18
C GLN A 214 6.56 -3.86 -0.02
N LEU A 215 7.12 -4.35 1.09
CA LEU A 215 6.35 -4.52 2.31
C LEU A 215 5.91 -3.15 2.84
N LEU A 216 4.61 -2.98 3.12
CA LEU A 216 4.15 -1.78 3.82
C LEU A 216 4.81 -1.74 5.21
N PRO A 217 5.32 -0.57 5.68
CA PRO A 217 5.93 -0.48 7.02
C PRO A 217 5.01 -1.01 8.13
N MET A 218 3.70 -0.76 8.03
CA MET A 218 2.73 -1.22 9.02
C MET A 218 2.27 -2.67 8.83
N ALA A 219 2.70 -3.39 7.78
CA ALA A 219 2.25 -4.77 7.54
C ALA A 219 2.60 -5.70 8.71
N GLU A 220 3.79 -5.54 9.32
CA GLU A 220 4.18 -6.35 10.48
C GLU A 220 3.20 -6.15 11.65
N LEU A 221 2.72 -4.93 11.88
CA LEU A 221 1.76 -4.63 12.93
C LEU A 221 0.35 -5.17 12.60
N LEU A 222 -0.11 -4.95 11.37
CA LEU A 222 -1.49 -5.24 10.96
C LEU A 222 -1.76 -6.74 10.82
N TYR A 223 -0.75 -7.51 10.41
CA TYR A 223 -0.87 -8.95 10.14
C TYR A 223 -0.19 -9.82 11.21
N ALA A 224 0.34 -9.22 12.29
CA ALA A 224 0.86 -9.96 13.45
C ALA A 224 -0.25 -10.70 14.22
N ARG A 225 0.16 -11.73 14.97
CA ARG A 225 -0.71 -12.38 15.95
C ARG A 225 -0.99 -11.45 17.14
N GLY A 226 -2.00 -11.80 17.96
CA GLY A 226 -2.34 -11.08 19.18
C GLY A 226 -3.42 -10.02 19.01
N SER A 227 -3.61 -9.19 20.04
CA SER A 227 -4.61 -8.13 20.11
C SER A 227 -4.06 -6.77 19.67
N GLY A 228 -4.96 -5.83 19.37
CA GLY A 228 -4.63 -4.47 18.94
C GLY A 228 -5.26 -4.13 17.60
N LEU A 229 -4.69 -3.17 16.87
CA LEU A 229 -5.09 -2.89 15.50
C LEU A 229 -4.67 -4.06 14.60
N ARG A 230 -5.63 -4.76 14.01
CA ARG A 230 -5.40 -5.92 13.13
C ARG A 230 -6.24 -5.80 11.89
N ALA A 231 -5.70 -6.31 10.79
CA ALA A 231 -6.46 -6.49 9.57
C ALA A 231 -7.61 -7.47 9.81
N SER A 232 -8.71 -7.25 9.10
CA SER A 232 -9.85 -8.17 9.03
C SER A 232 -9.37 -9.58 8.66
N ARG A 233 -10.06 -10.61 9.15
CA ARG A 233 -9.77 -11.99 8.77
C ARG A 233 -9.98 -12.27 7.27
N ASN A 234 -10.62 -11.36 6.54
CA ASN A 234 -10.80 -11.49 5.09
C ASN A 234 -9.83 -10.58 4.30
N GLN A 235 -8.89 -9.93 4.99
CA GLN A 235 -7.89 -9.06 4.39
C GLN A 235 -6.52 -9.75 4.39
N GLY A 236 -5.83 -9.67 3.26
CA GLY A 236 -4.45 -10.14 3.11
C GLY A 236 -3.52 -9.06 2.54
N HIS A 237 -2.21 -9.29 2.65
CA HIS A 237 -1.18 -8.50 1.97
C HIS A 237 -0.15 -9.44 1.32
N ALA A 238 0.29 -9.07 0.12
CA ALA A 238 1.37 -9.74 -0.58
C ALA A 238 2.33 -8.74 -1.23
N ILE A 239 3.61 -9.11 -1.24
CA ILE A 239 4.63 -8.46 -2.04
C ILE A 239 4.56 -9.05 -3.45
N VAL A 240 4.42 -8.20 -4.47
CA VAL A 240 4.33 -8.61 -5.88
C VAL A 240 5.42 -7.90 -6.68
N THR A 241 6.41 -8.68 -7.12
CA THR A 241 7.56 -8.19 -7.89
C THR A 241 7.68 -8.96 -9.21
N PRO A 242 8.18 -8.37 -10.29
CA PRO A 242 8.47 -9.12 -11.50
C PRO A 242 9.54 -10.18 -11.22
N ILE A 243 9.51 -11.28 -11.98
CA ILE A 243 10.64 -12.22 -12.03
C ILE A 243 11.81 -11.50 -12.71
N GLU A 244 12.95 -11.40 -12.03
CA GLU A 244 14.17 -10.90 -12.66
C GLU A 244 14.60 -11.86 -13.79
N GLY A 245 14.70 -11.35 -15.02
CA GLY A 245 15.13 -12.12 -16.20
C GLY A 245 14.10 -12.30 -17.33
N GLY A 246 12.89 -11.74 -17.22
CA GLY A 246 11.95 -11.67 -18.34
C GLY A 246 12.35 -10.60 -19.34
N VAL A 247 13.09 -10.98 -20.38
CA VAL A 247 13.35 -10.15 -21.56
C VAL A 247 12.00 -9.81 -22.23
N ALA A 248 11.88 -8.56 -22.69
CA ALA A 248 10.79 -8.08 -23.53
C ALA A 248 10.59 -8.93 -24.80
#